data_AF-A0A542E4X0-F1
#
_entry.id   AF-A0A542E4X0-F1
#
_cell.length_a   1.000
_cell.length_b   1.000
_cell.length_c   1.000
_cell.angle_alpha   90.00
_cell.angle_beta   90.00
_cell.angle_gamma   90.00
#
_symmetry.space_group_name_H-M   'P 1'
#
loop_
_entity.id
_entity.type
_entity.pdbx_description
1 polymer ?
#
loop_
_entity_poly.entity_id
_entity_poly.type
_entity_poly.pdbx_seq_one_letter_code
_entity_poly.pdbx_strand_id
1 'polypeptide(L)'
;MTDRTPAFRSVMRGYDPAQVEAHLDELGEELDAARREAGDRTAELSRTQSAYADLGARLEQARRQVAALEEAQRAAAAPTYADLGERIGQILTLADEEAADLRGRAQAQATAQAAEADRYAAQVRAEAETQAARTLEDAQRRAEGVRDEAERSALARREESEALAESQRATMAAAAADFKTTLGTRRRKAAEEFAAELAAHQQGLAQVEERASALAQQSEAAHADARSAAQAALDRARVEAEQVVAAAREQAARVRAESERELAAATARRDSINAQLANVRQMLATLGGAALSPEPGAEPAPDQAAAEQQAAEQQAQEQVDEQQDDEQQDEPARSR
;
A
#
# COMPACT_ATOMS: atom_id res chain seq x y z
N MET A 1 -39.17 34.17 172.33
CA MET A 1 -38.86 34.42 173.75
C MET A 1 -39.42 35.80 174.08
N THR A 2 -40.08 36.03 175.21
CA THR A 2 -40.29 35.17 176.39
C THR A 2 -41.77 34.90 176.65
N ASP A 3 -42.06 33.87 177.44
CA ASP A 3 -43.41 33.58 177.91
C ASP A 3 -43.83 34.65 178.94
N ARG A 4 -44.89 35.39 178.65
CA ARG A 4 -45.55 36.35 179.55
C ARG A 4 -47.02 35.97 179.62
N THR A 5 -47.37 35.01 180.47
CA THR A 5 -48.78 34.70 180.76
C THR A 5 -49.28 35.67 181.85
N PRO A 6 -50.15 36.65 181.54
CA PRO A 6 -50.60 37.63 182.53
C PRO A 6 -51.52 36.97 183.58
N ALA A 7 -51.07 36.99 184.85
CA ALA A 7 -51.84 36.48 185.98
C ALA A 7 -52.88 37.50 186.45
N PHE A 8 -53.97 37.65 185.67
CA PHE A 8 -55.08 38.55 186.01
C PHE A 8 -55.74 38.17 187.35
N ARG A 9 -56.03 39.16 188.19
CA ARG A 9 -56.73 38.98 189.47
C ARG A 9 -58.19 38.56 189.22
N SER A 10 -58.76 37.68 190.05
CA SER A 10 -60.17 37.29 189.96
C SER A 10 -61.03 37.82 191.11
N VAL A 11 -62.28 38.18 190.81
CA VAL A 11 -63.23 38.78 191.76
C VAL A 11 -64.61 38.14 191.61
N MET A 12 -64.87 37.09 192.39
CA MET A 12 -66.15 36.36 192.59
C MET A 12 -66.90 35.79 191.37
N ARG A 13 -66.78 36.33 190.15
CA ARG A 13 -67.30 35.73 188.91
C ARG A 13 -66.59 36.19 187.62
N GLY A 14 -65.27 36.39 187.68
CA GLY A 14 -64.46 36.76 186.50
C GLY A 14 -63.08 37.28 186.87
N TYR A 15 -62.30 37.66 185.85
CA TYR A 15 -61.08 38.45 185.99
C TYR A 15 -61.39 39.94 186.14
N ASP A 16 -60.47 40.70 186.71
CA ASP A 16 -60.55 42.15 186.91
C ASP A 16 -60.54 42.91 185.56
N PRO A 17 -61.64 43.57 185.15
CA PRO A 17 -61.74 44.19 183.83
C PRO A 17 -60.66 45.24 183.56
N ALA A 18 -60.35 46.08 184.56
CA ALA A 18 -59.39 47.18 184.39
C ALA A 18 -57.95 46.67 184.15
N GLN A 19 -57.62 45.48 184.67
CA GLN A 19 -56.31 44.85 184.46
C GLN A 19 -56.22 44.18 183.08
N VAL A 20 -57.34 43.73 182.52
CA VAL A 20 -57.41 43.18 181.15
C VAL A 20 -57.38 44.31 180.12
N GLU A 21 -58.14 45.38 180.35
CA GLU A 21 -58.25 46.54 179.45
C GLU A 21 -56.89 47.22 179.23
N ALA A 22 -56.17 47.52 180.31
CA ALA A 22 -54.82 48.10 180.22
C ALA A 22 -53.78 47.21 179.49
N HIS A 23 -53.93 45.88 179.54
CA HIS A 23 -53.03 44.96 178.82
C HIS A 23 -53.46 44.73 177.37
N LEU A 24 -54.74 44.92 177.04
CA LEU A 24 -55.21 45.00 175.65
C LEU A 24 -54.75 46.31 174.98
N ASP A 25 -54.69 47.42 175.72
CA ASP A 25 -54.09 48.67 175.25
C ASP A 25 -52.58 48.53 175.03
N GLU A 26 -51.83 47.92 175.98
CA GLU A 26 -50.39 47.61 175.83
C GLU A 26 -50.12 46.76 174.58
N LEU A 27 -50.90 45.68 174.38
CA LEU A 27 -50.82 44.84 173.17
C LEU A 27 -51.24 45.58 171.90
N GLY A 28 -52.17 46.55 172.00
CA GLY A 28 -52.57 47.41 170.90
C GLY A 28 -51.44 48.35 170.46
N GLU A 29 -50.76 48.99 171.41
CA GLU A 29 -49.61 49.84 171.15
C GLU A 29 -48.41 49.04 170.58
N GLU A 30 -48.10 47.86 171.14
CA GLU A 30 -47.07 46.97 170.59
C GLU A 30 -47.39 46.55 169.15
N LEU A 31 -48.65 46.22 168.85
CA LEU A 31 -49.08 45.76 167.53
C LEU A 31 -49.09 46.89 166.49
N ASP A 32 -49.50 48.12 166.86
CA ASP A 32 -49.42 49.29 165.99
C ASP A 32 -48.00 49.88 165.87
N ALA A 33 -47.11 49.61 166.83
CA ALA A 33 -45.67 49.85 166.67
C ALA A 33 -45.06 48.85 165.66
N ALA A 34 -45.35 47.55 165.81
CA ALA A 34 -44.91 46.50 164.90
C ALA A 34 -45.43 46.71 163.45
N ARG A 35 -46.68 47.18 163.29
CA ARG A 35 -47.24 47.57 161.98
C ARG A 35 -46.47 48.74 161.35
N ARG A 36 -46.12 49.76 162.12
CA ARG A 36 -45.32 50.91 161.64
C ARG A 36 -43.93 50.45 161.21
N GLU A 37 -43.24 49.68 162.05
CA GLU A 37 -41.91 49.14 161.74
C GLU A 37 -41.92 48.21 160.51
N ALA A 38 -42.97 47.39 160.34
CA ALA A 38 -43.17 46.57 159.14
C ALA A 38 -43.44 47.43 157.89
N GLY A 39 -44.19 48.53 158.01
CA GLY A 39 -44.42 49.49 156.94
C GLY A 39 -43.13 50.18 156.48
N ASP A 40 -42.33 50.68 157.42
CA ASP A 40 -41.05 51.32 157.14
C ASP A 40 -40.05 50.35 156.50
N ARG A 41 -39.92 49.12 157.02
CA ARG A 41 -39.11 48.06 156.39
C ARG A 41 -39.59 47.72 154.98
N THR A 42 -40.90 47.70 154.73
CA THR A 42 -41.47 47.46 153.39
C THR A 42 -41.14 48.60 152.43
N ALA A 43 -41.17 49.84 152.91
CA ALA A 43 -40.77 51.01 152.12
C ALA A 43 -39.26 51.03 151.83
N GLU A 44 -38.41 50.62 152.78
CA GLU A 44 -36.97 50.48 152.57
C GLU A 44 -36.62 49.34 151.61
N LEU A 45 -37.28 48.18 151.72
CA LEU A 45 -37.19 47.09 150.75
C LEU A 45 -37.61 47.55 149.35
N SER A 46 -38.67 48.34 149.23
CA SER A 46 -39.13 48.87 147.94
C SER A 46 -38.12 49.85 147.34
N ARG A 47 -37.54 50.77 148.13
CA ARG A 47 -36.49 51.71 147.67
C ARG A 47 -35.20 51.01 147.27
N THR A 48 -34.79 49.97 148.00
CA THR A 48 -33.59 49.19 147.68
C THR A 48 -33.81 48.33 146.44
N GLN A 49 -34.98 47.71 146.28
CA GLN A 49 -35.35 46.98 145.06
C GLN A 49 -35.40 47.90 143.83
N SER A 50 -35.96 49.11 143.92
CA SER A 50 -35.93 50.06 142.80
C SER A 50 -34.50 50.52 142.47
N ALA A 51 -33.66 50.76 143.47
CA ALA A 51 -32.25 51.11 143.26
C ALA A 51 -31.46 49.98 142.58
N TYR A 52 -31.71 48.71 142.94
CA TYR A 52 -31.13 47.56 142.25
C TYR A 52 -31.61 47.42 140.81
N ALA A 53 -32.90 47.68 140.53
CA ALA A 53 -33.44 47.68 139.18
C ALA A 53 -32.82 48.78 138.30
N ASP A 54 -32.74 50.01 138.80
CA ASP A 54 -32.08 51.14 138.12
C ASP A 54 -30.60 50.86 137.82
N LEU A 55 -29.88 50.27 138.79
CA LEU A 55 -28.47 49.96 138.64
C LEU A 55 -28.24 48.82 137.65
N GLY A 56 -29.11 47.81 137.64
CA GLY A 56 -29.14 46.75 136.62
C GLY A 56 -29.40 47.28 135.21
N ALA A 57 -30.38 48.19 135.05
CA ALA A 57 -30.68 48.83 133.77
C ALA A 57 -29.50 49.65 133.22
N ARG A 58 -28.79 50.39 134.10
CA ARG A 58 -27.57 51.13 133.73
C ARG A 58 -26.42 50.21 133.33
N LEU A 59 -26.27 49.06 134.00
CA LEU A 59 -25.24 48.07 133.69
C LEU A 59 -25.49 47.41 132.32
N GLU A 60 -26.74 47.08 132.00
CA GLU A 60 -27.15 46.61 130.67
C GLU A 60 -26.97 47.67 129.58
N GLN A 61 -27.28 48.94 129.86
CA GLN A 61 -27.00 50.04 128.93
C GLN A 61 -25.49 50.17 128.65
N ALA A 62 -24.65 50.12 129.69
CA ALA A 62 -23.20 50.20 129.55
C ALA A 62 -22.63 49.02 128.74
N ARG A 63 -23.12 47.78 128.97
CA ARG A 63 -22.74 46.59 128.18
C ARG A 63 -23.01 46.78 126.68
N ARG A 64 -24.19 47.31 126.32
CA ARG A 64 -24.55 47.59 124.92
C ARG A 64 -23.68 48.68 124.30
N GLN A 65 -23.31 49.70 125.08
CA GLN A 65 -22.40 50.76 124.63
C GLN A 65 -20.98 50.22 124.39
N VAL A 66 -20.45 49.34 125.27
CA VAL A 66 -19.15 48.69 125.06
C VAL A 66 -19.16 47.84 123.79
N ALA A 67 -20.15 46.95 123.62
CA ALA A 67 -20.24 46.11 122.42
C ALA A 67 -20.32 46.92 121.12
N ALA A 68 -21.11 48.00 121.10
CA ALA A 68 -21.21 48.89 119.94
C ALA A 68 -19.91 49.64 119.65
N LEU A 69 -19.13 50.01 120.68
CA LEU A 69 -17.82 50.63 120.52
C LEU A 69 -16.76 49.63 120.03
N GLU A 70 -16.80 48.38 120.48
CA GLU A 70 -15.93 47.31 119.98
C GLU A 70 -16.22 46.93 118.53
N GLU A 71 -17.49 46.96 118.10
CA GLU A 71 -17.89 46.79 116.70
C GLU A 71 -17.45 47.98 115.83
N ALA A 72 -17.68 49.20 116.30
CA ALA A 72 -17.19 50.41 115.63
C ALA A 72 -15.66 50.43 115.51
N GLN A 73 -14.94 49.98 116.54
CA GLN A 73 -13.47 49.89 116.52
C GLN A 73 -12.99 48.82 115.53
N ARG A 74 -13.65 47.66 115.45
CA ARG A 74 -13.34 46.63 114.45
C ARG A 74 -13.61 47.10 113.02
N ALA A 75 -14.67 47.90 112.80
CA ALA A 75 -14.99 48.45 111.49
C ALA A 75 -14.11 49.67 111.10
N ALA A 76 -13.61 50.42 112.08
CA ALA A 76 -12.72 51.57 111.88
C ALA A 76 -11.22 51.20 111.85
N ALA A 77 -10.86 49.97 112.22
CA ALA A 77 -9.52 49.45 112.05
C ALA A 77 -9.20 49.34 110.55
N ALA A 78 -8.29 50.20 110.06
CA ALA A 78 -7.79 50.10 108.69
C ALA A 78 -7.09 48.74 108.48
N PRO A 79 -7.27 48.09 107.31
CA PRO A 79 -6.65 46.79 107.04
C PRO A 79 -5.13 46.89 107.18
N THR A 80 -4.56 45.93 107.90
CA THR A 80 -3.14 45.91 108.25
C THR A 80 -2.28 45.40 107.08
N TYR A 81 -0.96 45.52 107.23
CA TYR A 81 -0.02 44.90 106.29
C TYR A 81 -0.14 43.37 106.22
N ALA A 82 -0.70 42.70 107.23
CA ALA A 82 -0.97 41.26 107.19
C ALA A 82 -2.17 40.95 106.28
N ASP A 83 -3.28 41.68 106.43
CA ASP A 83 -4.48 41.53 105.61
C ASP A 83 -4.20 41.86 104.12
N LEU A 84 -3.37 42.89 103.90
CA LEU A 84 -2.86 43.22 102.56
C LEU A 84 -1.95 42.11 102.01
N GLY A 85 -1.10 41.50 102.85
CA GLY A 85 -0.25 40.38 102.47
C GLY A 85 -1.05 39.13 102.07
N GLU A 86 -2.08 38.77 102.84
CA GLU A 86 -2.99 37.67 102.51
C GLU A 86 -3.71 37.94 101.18
N ARG A 87 -4.28 39.14 101.01
CA ARG A 87 -4.96 39.54 99.78
C ARG A 87 -4.03 39.55 98.56
N ILE A 88 -2.78 39.98 98.72
CA ILE A 88 -1.76 39.88 97.65
C ILE A 88 -1.46 38.42 97.33
N GLY A 89 -1.35 37.55 98.34
CA GLY A 89 -1.21 36.10 98.15
C GLY A 89 -2.36 35.51 97.35
N GLN A 90 -3.61 35.81 97.73
CA GLN A 90 -4.82 35.38 97.00
C GLN A 90 -4.82 35.87 95.54
N ILE A 91 -4.43 37.13 95.29
CA ILE A 91 -4.32 37.68 93.92
C ILE A 91 -3.23 36.98 93.11
N LEU A 92 -2.08 36.66 93.71
CA LEU A 92 -0.99 35.96 93.05
C LEU A 92 -1.39 34.50 92.71
N THR A 93 -2.01 33.78 93.65
CA THR A 93 -2.53 32.42 93.39
C THR A 93 -3.54 32.42 92.25
N LEU A 94 -4.53 33.34 92.28
CA LEU A 94 -5.54 33.47 91.21
C LEU A 94 -4.90 33.85 89.86
N ALA A 95 -3.83 34.65 89.86
CA ALA A 95 -3.10 35.02 88.65
C ALA A 95 -2.27 33.85 88.10
N ASP A 96 -1.65 33.03 88.96
CA ASP A 96 -0.94 31.81 88.55
C ASP A 96 -1.92 30.73 88.05
N GLU A 97 -3.10 30.62 88.65
CA GLU A 97 -4.20 29.77 88.20
C GLU A 97 -4.68 30.20 86.81
N GLU A 98 -5.11 31.46 86.60
CA GLU A 98 -5.53 31.96 85.27
C GLU A 98 -4.38 31.89 84.25
N ALA A 99 -3.11 32.09 84.66
CA ALA A 99 -1.97 31.93 83.77
C ALA A 99 -1.67 30.47 83.41
N ALA A 100 -1.92 29.51 84.31
CA ALA A 100 -1.87 28.08 83.99
C ALA A 100 -3.01 27.71 83.04
N ASP A 101 -4.21 28.22 83.30
CA ASP A 101 -5.42 27.97 82.52
C ASP A 101 -5.33 28.56 81.10
N LEU A 102 -4.83 29.79 80.95
CA LEU A 102 -4.53 30.42 79.65
C LEU A 102 -3.49 29.63 78.85
N ARG A 103 -2.43 29.12 79.50
CA ARG A 103 -1.44 28.24 78.85
C ARG A 103 -2.06 26.90 78.45
N GLY A 104 -2.92 26.31 79.28
CA GLY A 104 -3.66 25.09 78.97
C GLY A 104 -4.60 25.26 77.78
N ARG A 105 -5.40 26.33 77.77
CA ARG A 105 -6.29 26.73 76.65
C ARG A 105 -5.50 26.94 75.36
N ALA A 106 -4.40 27.70 75.42
CA ALA A 106 -3.56 27.97 74.25
C ALA A 106 -2.86 26.70 73.71
N GLN A 107 -2.34 25.84 74.58
CA GLN A 107 -1.75 24.56 74.18
C GLN A 107 -2.79 23.63 73.55
N ALA A 108 -3.99 23.54 74.15
CA ALA A 108 -5.09 22.77 73.59
C ALA A 108 -5.49 23.27 72.20
N GLN A 109 -5.65 24.58 72.03
CA GLN A 109 -5.92 25.20 70.72
C GLN A 109 -4.82 24.91 69.69
N ALA A 110 -3.55 25.05 70.07
CA ALA A 110 -2.42 24.74 69.19
C ALA A 110 -2.41 23.26 68.75
N THR A 111 -2.67 22.32 69.67
CA THR A 111 -2.77 20.89 69.32
C THR A 111 -3.98 20.56 68.45
N ALA A 112 -5.12 21.21 68.67
CA ALA A 112 -6.31 21.06 67.84
C ALA A 112 -6.08 21.59 66.41
N GLN A 113 -5.46 22.78 66.29
CA GLN A 113 -5.11 23.38 65.00
C GLN A 113 -4.06 22.56 64.24
N ALA A 114 -3.06 22.01 64.93
CA ALA A 114 -2.10 21.08 64.32
C ALA A 114 -2.80 19.81 63.79
N ALA A 115 -3.65 19.18 64.61
CA ALA A 115 -4.40 17.99 64.20
C ALA A 115 -5.42 18.28 63.08
N GLU A 116 -5.93 19.51 62.95
CA GLU A 116 -6.74 19.95 61.81
C GLU A 116 -5.89 20.16 60.54
N ALA A 117 -4.74 20.82 60.65
CA ALA A 117 -3.81 20.99 59.55
C ALA A 117 -3.28 19.65 59.00
N ASP A 118 -2.96 18.68 59.88
CA ASP A 118 -2.54 17.33 59.48
C ASP A 118 -3.66 16.57 58.75
N ARG A 119 -4.91 16.66 59.24
CA ARG A 119 -6.08 16.07 58.56
C ARG A 119 -6.32 16.69 57.20
N TYR A 120 -6.25 18.02 57.09
CA TYR A 120 -6.38 18.73 55.81
C TYR A 120 -5.25 18.35 54.84
N ALA A 121 -4.01 18.32 55.30
CA ALA A 121 -2.86 17.91 54.49
C ALA A 121 -2.94 16.43 54.07
N ALA A 122 -3.53 15.54 54.88
CA ALA A 122 -3.81 14.16 54.49
C ALA A 122 -4.92 14.07 53.43
N GLN A 123 -6.02 14.81 53.60
CA GLN A 123 -7.12 14.87 52.62
C GLN A 123 -6.63 15.38 51.26
N VAL A 124 -5.93 16.53 51.22
CA VAL A 124 -5.42 17.12 49.97
C VAL A 124 -4.45 16.18 49.24
N ARG A 125 -3.63 15.42 49.98
CA ARG A 125 -2.77 14.38 49.38
C ARG A 125 -3.59 13.24 48.76
N ALA A 126 -4.55 12.68 49.49
CA ALA A 126 -5.41 11.60 48.98
C ALA A 126 -6.27 12.04 47.76
N GLU A 127 -6.75 13.29 47.75
CA GLU A 127 -7.44 13.88 46.60
C GLU A 127 -6.51 14.06 45.40
N ALA A 128 -5.30 14.58 45.60
CA ALA A 128 -4.30 14.74 44.54
C ALA A 128 -3.83 13.39 43.96
N GLU A 129 -3.59 12.39 44.81
CA GLU A 129 -3.25 11.01 44.40
C GLU A 129 -4.39 10.38 43.58
N THR A 130 -5.65 10.59 44.00
CA THR A 130 -6.84 10.13 43.26
C THR A 130 -6.97 10.81 41.90
N GLN A 131 -6.70 12.12 41.81
CA GLN A 131 -6.72 12.87 40.55
C GLN A 131 -5.58 12.45 39.61
N ALA A 132 -4.37 12.24 40.15
CA ALA A 132 -3.23 11.75 39.40
C ALA A 132 -3.48 10.34 38.83
N ALA A 133 -4.01 9.42 39.64
CA ALA A 133 -4.37 8.07 39.21
C ALA A 133 -5.38 8.08 38.05
N ARG A 134 -6.47 8.85 38.18
CA ARG A 134 -7.47 9.02 37.09
C ARG A 134 -6.86 9.62 35.82
N THR A 135 -5.94 10.57 35.96
CA THR A 135 -5.28 11.24 34.83
C THR A 135 -4.34 10.28 34.09
N LEU A 136 -3.61 9.42 34.81
CA LEU A 136 -2.78 8.36 34.23
C LEU A 136 -3.63 7.29 33.53
N GLU A 137 -4.73 6.87 34.14
CA GLU A 137 -5.66 5.88 33.59
C GLU A 137 -6.32 6.38 32.30
N ASP A 138 -6.73 7.66 32.26
CA ASP A 138 -7.23 8.32 31.05
C ASP A 138 -6.18 8.48 29.97
N ALA A 139 -4.92 8.79 30.34
CA ALA A 139 -3.82 8.85 29.39
C ALA A 139 -3.48 7.47 28.80
N GLN A 140 -3.55 6.41 29.61
CA GLN A 140 -3.38 5.02 29.18
C GLN A 140 -4.49 4.61 28.20
N ARG A 141 -5.77 4.78 28.57
CA ARG A 141 -6.92 4.53 27.68
C ARG A 141 -6.78 5.23 26.31
N ARG A 142 -6.35 6.49 26.30
CA ARG A 142 -6.15 7.28 25.07
C ARG A 142 -4.97 6.76 24.25
N ALA A 143 -3.86 6.39 24.89
CA ALA A 143 -2.69 5.83 24.22
C ALA A 143 -2.97 4.43 23.62
N GLU A 144 -3.80 3.62 24.29
CA GLU A 144 -4.28 2.32 23.80
C GLU A 144 -5.24 2.52 22.61
N GLY A 145 -6.26 3.37 22.74
CA GLY A 145 -7.19 3.67 21.63
C GLY A 145 -6.49 4.18 20.36
N VAL A 146 -5.45 5.01 20.50
CA VAL A 146 -4.62 5.49 19.38
C VAL A 146 -3.76 4.38 18.76
N ARG A 147 -3.25 3.42 19.56
CA ARG A 147 -2.54 2.25 19.03
C ARG A 147 -3.49 1.34 18.26
N ASP A 148 -4.60 0.98 18.86
CA ASP A 148 -5.68 0.19 18.25
C ASP A 148 -6.14 0.75 16.90
N GLU A 149 -6.32 2.07 16.81
CA GLU A 149 -6.72 2.74 15.57
C GLU A 149 -5.58 2.78 14.53
N ALA A 150 -4.35 3.02 14.97
CA ALA A 150 -3.18 2.95 14.10
C ALA A 150 -2.95 1.54 13.54
N GLU A 151 -3.12 0.50 14.36
CA GLU A 151 -3.01 -0.91 13.95
C GLU A 151 -4.14 -1.30 12.98
N ARG A 152 -5.40 -0.94 13.28
CA ARG A 152 -6.51 -1.14 12.33
C ARG A 152 -6.27 -0.43 11.00
N SER A 153 -5.78 0.81 11.00
CA SER A 153 -5.47 1.54 9.76
C SER A 153 -4.27 0.94 9.02
N ALA A 154 -3.25 0.45 9.72
CA ALA A 154 -2.09 -0.21 9.13
C ALA A 154 -2.44 -1.58 8.51
N LEU A 155 -3.35 -2.33 9.13
CA LEU A 155 -3.88 -3.59 8.57
C LEU A 155 -4.72 -3.32 7.33
N ALA A 156 -5.71 -2.42 7.39
CA ALA A 156 -6.54 -2.08 6.23
C ALA A 156 -5.70 -1.61 5.02
N ARG A 157 -4.70 -0.76 5.25
CA ARG A 157 -3.77 -0.31 4.17
C ARG A 157 -2.92 -1.45 3.60
N ARG A 158 -2.59 -2.47 4.38
CA ARG A 158 -1.89 -3.68 3.88
C ARG A 158 -2.82 -4.53 3.05
N GLU A 159 -4.02 -4.81 3.54
CA GLU A 159 -5.06 -5.56 2.81
C GLU A 159 -5.42 -4.89 1.47
N GLU A 160 -5.60 -3.57 1.46
CA GLU A 160 -5.75 -2.77 0.24
C GLU A 160 -4.56 -2.92 -0.71
N SER A 161 -3.33 -2.82 -0.19
CA SER A 161 -2.10 -2.92 -0.99
C SER A 161 -1.89 -4.32 -1.56
N GLU A 162 -2.21 -5.36 -0.80
CA GLU A 162 -2.11 -6.76 -1.22
C GLU A 162 -3.21 -7.11 -2.24
N ALA A 163 -4.44 -6.64 -2.05
CA ALA A 163 -5.52 -6.78 -3.02
C ALA A 163 -5.20 -6.05 -4.34
N LEU A 164 -4.61 -4.85 -4.29
CA LEU A 164 -4.14 -4.14 -5.47
C LEU A 164 -2.97 -4.87 -6.16
N ALA A 165 -2.00 -5.39 -5.40
CA ALA A 165 -0.89 -6.15 -5.95
C ALA A 165 -1.33 -7.46 -6.61
N GLU A 166 -2.30 -8.18 -6.02
CA GLU A 166 -2.82 -9.42 -6.58
C GLU A 166 -3.73 -9.16 -7.79
N SER A 167 -4.55 -8.10 -7.76
CA SER A 167 -5.30 -7.62 -8.92
C SER A 167 -4.38 -7.25 -10.10
N GLN A 168 -3.27 -6.58 -9.83
CA GLN A 168 -2.24 -6.29 -10.83
C GLN A 168 -1.57 -7.57 -11.37
N ARG A 169 -1.21 -8.53 -10.51
CA ARG A 169 -0.66 -9.83 -10.92
C ARG A 169 -1.62 -10.61 -11.81
N ALA A 170 -2.90 -10.71 -11.42
CA ALA A 170 -3.94 -11.36 -12.20
C ALA A 170 -4.12 -10.68 -13.57
N THR A 171 -4.14 -9.34 -13.61
CA THR A 171 -4.23 -8.55 -14.84
C THR A 171 -3.04 -8.81 -15.77
N MET A 172 -1.81 -8.81 -15.24
CA MET A 172 -0.59 -9.08 -16.01
C MET A 172 -0.51 -10.53 -16.48
N ALA A 173 -0.99 -11.49 -15.68
CA ALA A 173 -1.07 -12.90 -16.06
C ALA A 173 -2.08 -13.14 -17.19
N ALA A 174 -3.25 -12.48 -17.13
CA ALA A 174 -4.25 -12.50 -18.21
C ALA A 174 -3.69 -11.91 -19.51
N ALA A 175 -3.14 -10.69 -19.45
CA ALA A 175 -2.51 -10.04 -20.61
C ALA A 175 -1.37 -10.88 -21.22
N ALA A 176 -0.58 -11.57 -20.39
CA ALA A 176 0.47 -12.49 -20.86
C ALA A 176 -0.11 -13.76 -21.51
N ALA A 177 -1.26 -14.26 -21.06
CA ALA A 177 -1.97 -15.39 -21.67
C ALA A 177 -2.60 -14.99 -23.02
N ASP A 178 -3.23 -13.81 -23.10
CA ASP A 178 -3.79 -13.27 -24.34
C ASP A 178 -2.71 -12.99 -25.38
N PHE A 179 -1.55 -12.46 -24.95
CA PHE A 179 -0.39 -12.25 -25.83
C PHE A 179 0.18 -13.58 -26.35
N LYS A 180 0.35 -14.58 -25.48
CA LYS A 180 0.76 -15.94 -25.90
C LYS A 180 -0.22 -16.56 -26.89
N THR A 181 -1.53 -16.40 -26.65
CA THR A 181 -2.59 -16.92 -27.53
C THR A 181 -2.59 -16.20 -28.88
N THR A 182 -2.44 -14.87 -28.88
CA THR A 182 -2.34 -14.04 -30.08
C THR A 182 -1.11 -14.40 -30.91
N LEU A 183 0.06 -14.57 -30.27
CA LEU A 183 1.28 -15.05 -30.95
C LEU A 183 1.11 -16.48 -31.47
N GLY A 184 0.52 -17.39 -30.70
CA GLY A 184 0.27 -18.78 -31.12
C GLY A 184 -0.66 -18.88 -32.33
N THR A 185 -1.66 -18.00 -32.43
CA THR A 185 -2.55 -17.90 -33.59
C THR A 185 -1.86 -17.24 -34.79
N ARG A 186 -1.09 -16.16 -34.59
CA ARG A 186 -0.29 -15.55 -35.68
C ARG A 186 0.77 -16.50 -36.24
N ARG A 187 1.47 -17.25 -35.38
CA ARG A 187 2.48 -18.23 -35.80
C ARG A 187 1.89 -19.44 -36.52
N ARG A 188 0.69 -19.90 -36.13
CA ARG A 188 -0.06 -20.93 -36.88
C ARG A 188 -0.48 -20.42 -38.25
N LYS A 189 -1.17 -19.27 -38.31
CA LYS A 189 -1.60 -18.66 -39.59
C LYS A 189 -0.42 -18.45 -40.56
N ALA A 190 0.69 -17.89 -40.08
CA ALA A 190 1.89 -17.71 -40.92
C ALA A 190 2.54 -19.04 -41.37
N ALA A 191 2.47 -20.10 -40.57
CA ALA A 191 2.94 -21.43 -40.96
C ALA A 191 1.99 -22.13 -41.94
N GLU A 192 0.68 -21.92 -41.80
CA GLU A 192 -0.37 -22.39 -42.72
C GLU A 192 -0.24 -21.68 -44.09
N GLU A 193 -0.02 -20.36 -44.08
CA GLU A 193 0.23 -19.53 -45.28
C GLU A 193 1.53 -19.97 -45.99
N PHE A 194 2.63 -20.09 -45.26
CA PHE A 194 3.91 -20.55 -45.82
C PHE A 194 3.86 -21.99 -46.35
N ALA A 195 3.12 -22.89 -45.69
CA ALA A 195 2.93 -24.26 -46.17
C ALA A 195 2.09 -24.31 -47.45
N ALA A 196 1.06 -23.44 -47.57
CA ALA A 196 0.27 -23.32 -48.79
C ALA A 196 1.08 -22.72 -49.95
N GLU A 197 1.89 -21.69 -49.69
CA GLU A 197 2.80 -21.08 -50.67
C GLU A 197 3.86 -22.08 -51.16
N LEU A 198 4.50 -22.82 -50.25
CA LEU A 198 5.46 -23.86 -50.58
C LEU A 198 4.82 -25.00 -51.40
N ALA A 199 3.61 -25.43 -51.05
CA ALA A 199 2.87 -26.44 -51.81
C ALA A 199 2.50 -25.94 -53.22
N ALA A 200 2.10 -24.68 -53.37
CA ALA A 200 1.83 -24.06 -54.66
C ALA A 200 3.10 -23.96 -55.53
N HIS A 201 4.24 -23.60 -54.94
CA HIS A 201 5.53 -23.61 -55.65
C HIS A 201 5.95 -25.02 -56.08
N GLN A 202 5.78 -26.03 -55.22
CA GLN A 202 6.07 -27.43 -55.57
C GLN A 202 5.18 -27.94 -56.71
N GLN A 203 3.88 -27.60 -56.70
CA GLN A 203 2.97 -27.90 -57.81
C GLN A 203 3.34 -27.15 -59.10
N GLY A 204 3.79 -25.90 -58.99
CA GLY A 204 4.27 -25.11 -60.12
C GLY A 204 5.52 -25.71 -60.76
N LEU A 205 6.50 -26.13 -59.95
CA LEU A 205 7.71 -26.82 -60.42
C LEU A 205 7.36 -28.15 -61.09
N ALA A 206 6.53 -28.99 -60.47
CA ALA A 206 6.11 -30.27 -61.05
C ALA A 206 5.41 -30.10 -62.42
N GLN A 207 4.57 -29.07 -62.59
CA GLN A 207 3.97 -28.74 -63.89
C GLN A 207 4.99 -28.24 -64.93
N VAL A 208 6.05 -27.55 -64.51
CA VAL A 208 7.14 -27.12 -65.42
C VAL A 208 7.99 -28.32 -65.82
N GLU A 209 8.32 -29.22 -64.90
CA GLU A 209 9.03 -30.48 -65.16
C GLU A 209 8.23 -31.41 -66.09
N GLU A 210 6.92 -31.57 -65.86
CA GLU A 210 6.03 -32.32 -66.74
C GLU A 210 5.99 -31.74 -68.16
N ARG A 211 5.82 -30.42 -68.30
CA ARG A 211 5.83 -29.73 -69.60
C ARG A 211 7.18 -29.83 -70.30
N ALA A 212 8.29 -29.73 -69.57
CA ALA A 212 9.64 -29.89 -70.12
C ALA A 212 9.88 -31.32 -70.61
N SER A 213 9.44 -32.33 -69.84
CA SER A 213 9.51 -33.74 -70.24
C SER A 213 8.66 -34.03 -71.47
N ALA A 214 7.43 -33.53 -71.51
CA ALA A 214 6.53 -33.69 -72.66
C ALA A 214 7.08 -33.00 -73.93
N LEU A 215 7.65 -31.79 -73.79
CA LEU A 215 8.29 -31.07 -74.90
C LEU A 215 9.56 -31.77 -75.39
N ALA A 216 10.37 -32.33 -74.49
CA ALA A 216 11.54 -33.12 -74.85
C ALA A 216 11.16 -34.39 -75.63
N GLN A 217 10.13 -35.11 -75.18
CA GLN A 217 9.61 -36.30 -75.88
C GLN A 217 9.03 -35.94 -77.26
N GLN A 218 8.30 -34.83 -77.38
CA GLN A 218 7.79 -34.33 -78.67
C GLN A 218 8.93 -33.94 -79.62
N SER A 219 9.97 -33.29 -79.10
CA SER A 219 11.17 -32.94 -79.86
C SER A 219 11.94 -34.18 -80.34
N GLU A 220 12.17 -35.15 -79.47
CA GLU A 220 12.82 -36.41 -79.83
C GLU A 220 12.03 -37.20 -80.88
N ALA A 221 10.70 -37.29 -80.74
CA ALA A 221 9.83 -37.89 -81.74
C ALA A 221 9.90 -37.16 -83.09
N ALA A 222 9.78 -35.83 -83.10
CA ALA A 222 9.89 -35.03 -84.31
C ALA A 222 11.27 -35.14 -84.98
N HIS A 223 12.35 -35.25 -84.21
CA HIS A 223 13.70 -35.51 -84.73
C HIS A 223 13.84 -36.94 -85.29
N ALA A 224 13.23 -37.94 -84.67
CA ALA A 224 13.20 -39.32 -85.18
C ALA A 224 12.40 -39.43 -86.49
N ASP A 225 11.23 -38.81 -86.56
CA ASP A 225 10.39 -38.75 -87.76
C ASP A 225 11.08 -37.99 -88.90
N ALA A 226 11.66 -36.82 -88.62
CA ALA A 226 12.43 -36.06 -89.60
C ALA A 226 13.66 -36.84 -90.12
N ARG A 227 14.35 -37.58 -89.25
CA ARG A 227 15.48 -38.45 -89.62
C ARG A 227 15.01 -39.62 -90.49
N SER A 228 13.90 -40.27 -90.14
CA SER A 228 13.29 -41.35 -90.91
C SER A 228 12.85 -40.87 -92.30
N ALA A 229 12.19 -39.71 -92.37
CA ALA A 229 11.80 -39.07 -93.63
C ALA A 229 13.01 -38.70 -94.50
N ALA A 230 14.08 -38.15 -93.91
CA ALA A 230 15.31 -37.83 -94.62
C ALA A 230 16.03 -39.09 -95.14
N GLN A 231 16.06 -40.18 -94.36
CA GLN A 231 16.60 -41.47 -94.80
C GLN A 231 15.78 -42.05 -95.96
N ALA A 232 14.44 -42.05 -95.85
CA ALA A 232 13.55 -42.49 -96.93
C ALA A 232 13.69 -41.62 -98.21
N ALA A 233 13.95 -40.32 -98.08
CA ALA A 233 14.23 -39.44 -99.21
C ALA A 233 15.59 -39.74 -99.86
N LEU A 234 16.63 -39.98 -99.06
CA LEU A 234 17.95 -40.39 -99.56
C LEU A 234 17.91 -41.75 -100.27
N ASP A 235 17.15 -42.72 -99.75
CA ASP A 235 17.02 -44.04 -100.36
C ASP A 235 16.18 -44.03 -101.64
N ARG A 236 15.14 -43.18 -101.73
CA ARG A 236 14.47 -42.88 -103.01
C ARG A 236 15.42 -42.26 -104.02
N ALA A 237 16.15 -41.21 -103.63
CA ALA A 237 17.11 -40.53 -104.50
C ALA A 237 18.25 -41.46 -104.97
N ARG A 238 18.67 -42.43 -104.14
CA ARG A 238 19.61 -43.50 -104.53
C ARG A 238 19.00 -44.41 -105.58
N VAL A 239 17.79 -44.93 -105.37
CA VAL A 239 17.10 -45.81 -106.32
C VAL A 239 16.82 -45.09 -107.64
N GLU A 240 16.43 -43.81 -107.59
CA GLU A 240 16.25 -42.96 -108.78
C GLU A 240 17.59 -42.73 -109.51
N ALA A 241 18.68 -42.44 -108.80
CA ALA A 241 20.01 -42.30 -109.39
C ALA A 241 20.52 -43.61 -110.00
N GLU A 242 20.29 -44.76 -109.35
CA GLU A 242 20.61 -46.08 -109.90
C GLU A 242 19.79 -46.39 -111.16
N GLN A 243 18.50 -46.04 -111.20
CA GLN A 243 17.66 -46.16 -112.39
C GLN A 243 18.15 -45.25 -113.53
N VAL A 244 18.51 -43.99 -113.26
CA VAL A 244 19.06 -43.06 -114.25
C VAL A 244 20.40 -43.57 -114.79
N VAL A 245 21.30 -44.07 -113.92
CA VAL A 245 22.58 -44.66 -114.33
C VAL A 245 22.38 -45.96 -115.12
N ALA A 246 21.39 -46.79 -114.76
CA ALA A 246 21.05 -48.00 -115.51
C ALA A 246 20.50 -47.66 -116.91
N ALA A 247 19.55 -46.73 -117.01
CA ALA A 247 18.99 -46.26 -118.27
C ALA A 247 20.06 -45.61 -119.17
N ALA A 248 20.93 -44.77 -118.61
CA ALA A 248 22.05 -44.17 -119.33
C ALA A 248 23.07 -45.23 -119.81
N ARG A 249 23.33 -46.27 -119.02
CA ARG A 249 24.17 -47.42 -119.44
C ARG A 249 23.51 -48.23 -120.55
N GLU A 250 22.20 -48.47 -120.48
CA GLU A 250 21.47 -49.17 -121.53
C GLU A 250 21.45 -48.36 -122.83
N GLN A 251 21.18 -47.06 -122.76
CA GLN A 251 21.24 -46.15 -123.91
C GLN A 251 22.66 -46.09 -124.50
N ALA A 252 23.70 -46.01 -123.67
CA ALA A 252 25.09 -46.08 -124.14
C ALA A 252 25.44 -47.44 -124.77
N ALA A 253 24.87 -48.55 -124.29
CA ALA A 253 25.03 -49.87 -124.89
C ALA A 253 24.29 -50.00 -126.23
N ARG A 254 23.08 -49.45 -126.34
CA ARG A 254 22.32 -49.34 -127.61
C ARG A 254 23.09 -48.52 -128.64
N VAL A 255 23.51 -47.30 -128.28
CA VAL A 255 24.31 -46.41 -129.15
C VAL A 255 25.63 -47.07 -129.57
N ARG A 256 26.32 -47.81 -128.68
CA ARG A 256 27.51 -48.59 -129.08
C ARG A 256 27.17 -49.71 -130.05
N ALA A 257 26.14 -50.52 -129.79
CA ALA A 257 25.74 -51.60 -130.69
C ALA A 257 25.26 -51.09 -132.05
N GLU A 258 24.62 -49.92 -132.10
CA GLU A 258 24.26 -49.21 -133.33
C GLU A 258 25.51 -48.69 -134.05
N SER A 259 26.42 -48.02 -133.34
CA SER A 259 27.71 -47.56 -133.89
C SER A 259 28.58 -48.70 -134.42
N GLU A 260 28.60 -49.86 -133.73
CA GLU A 260 29.31 -51.07 -134.15
C GLU A 260 28.67 -51.72 -135.38
N ARG A 261 27.33 -51.71 -135.49
CA ARG A 261 26.62 -52.14 -136.70
C ARG A 261 26.89 -51.21 -137.87
N GLU A 262 26.89 -49.90 -137.66
CA GLU A 262 27.22 -48.91 -138.67
C GLU A 262 28.69 -49.00 -139.10
N LEU A 263 29.62 -49.20 -138.16
CA LEU A 263 31.04 -49.42 -138.43
C LEU A 263 31.28 -50.73 -139.17
N ALA A 264 30.56 -51.81 -138.82
CA ALA A 264 30.61 -53.08 -139.54
C ALA A 264 30.02 -52.95 -140.95
N ALA A 265 28.91 -52.22 -141.13
CA ALA A 265 28.32 -51.93 -142.43
C ALA A 265 29.22 -51.02 -143.28
N ALA A 266 29.88 -50.02 -142.69
CA ALA A 266 30.84 -49.15 -143.35
C ALA A 266 32.11 -49.92 -143.75
N THR A 267 32.59 -50.82 -142.89
CA THR A 267 33.72 -51.72 -143.19
C THR A 267 33.34 -52.69 -144.30
N ALA A 268 32.16 -53.30 -144.26
CA ALA A 268 31.66 -54.16 -145.34
C ALA A 268 31.46 -53.41 -146.67
N ARG A 269 31.02 -52.13 -146.64
CA ARG A 269 31.00 -51.25 -147.81
C ARG A 269 32.41 -50.97 -148.32
N ARG A 270 33.35 -50.60 -147.45
CA ARG A 270 34.78 -50.38 -147.79
C ARG A 270 35.40 -51.62 -148.42
N ASP A 271 35.12 -52.79 -147.86
CA ASP A 271 35.74 -54.05 -148.31
C ASP A 271 35.06 -54.60 -149.58
N SER A 272 33.77 -54.32 -149.77
CA SER A 272 33.09 -54.47 -151.06
C SER A 272 33.69 -53.54 -152.14
N ILE A 273 33.95 -52.27 -151.80
CA ILE A 273 34.63 -51.31 -152.70
C ILE A 273 36.06 -51.76 -153.01
N ASN A 274 36.82 -52.22 -152.01
CA ASN A 274 38.17 -52.78 -152.22
C ASN A 274 38.13 -54.05 -153.09
N ALA A 275 37.15 -54.94 -152.89
CA ALA A 275 36.95 -56.11 -153.74
C ALA A 275 36.56 -55.73 -155.18
N GLN A 276 35.72 -54.72 -155.37
CA GLN A 276 35.38 -54.17 -156.68
C GLN A 276 36.60 -53.53 -157.35
N LEU A 277 37.40 -52.73 -156.63
CA LEU A 277 38.66 -52.15 -157.13
C LEU A 277 39.70 -53.23 -157.46
N ALA A 278 39.78 -54.30 -156.68
CA ALA A 278 40.62 -55.45 -156.98
C ALA A 278 40.14 -56.20 -158.24
N ASN A 279 38.82 -56.37 -158.41
CA ASN A 279 38.23 -57.00 -159.60
C ASN A 279 38.41 -56.12 -160.86
N VAL A 280 38.31 -54.80 -160.73
CA VAL A 280 38.63 -53.84 -161.81
C VAL A 280 40.13 -53.88 -162.14
N ARG A 281 41.04 -53.92 -161.15
CA ARG A 281 42.48 -54.13 -161.39
C ARG A 281 42.74 -55.48 -162.09
N GLN A 282 42.03 -56.53 -161.72
CA GLN A 282 42.14 -57.84 -162.34
C GLN A 282 41.63 -57.83 -163.80
N MET A 283 40.48 -57.21 -164.08
CA MET A 283 39.95 -57.08 -165.44
C MET A 283 40.79 -56.16 -166.34
N LEU A 284 41.39 -55.10 -165.78
CA LEU A 284 42.37 -54.26 -166.49
C LEU A 284 43.68 -55.01 -166.76
N ALA A 285 44.03 -56.04 -165.97
CA ALA A 285 45.17 -56.90 -166.26
C ALA A 285 44.91 -57.91 -167.41
N THR A 286 43.64 -58.17 -167.78
CA THR A 286 43.29 -59.13 -168.85
C THR A 286 43.05 -58.50 -170.22
N LEU A 287 43.07 -57.17 -170.37
CA LEU A 287 42.80 -56.51 -171.65
C LEU A 287 43.71 -55.30 -171.92
N GLY A 288 44.95 -55.59 -172.35
CA GLY A 288 45.88 -54.59 -172.89
C GLY A 288 46.92 -54.10 -171.88
N GLY A 289 48.18 -54.48 -172.08
CA GLY A 289 49.30 -53.97 -171.29
C GLY A 289 49.92 -52.71 -171.91
N ALA A 290 50.04 -51.65 -171.11
CA ALA A 290 50.92 -50.51 -171.37
C ALA A 290 51.25 -49.82 -170.03
N ALA A 291 52.40 -49.14 -169.96
CA ALA A 291 52.70 -48.21 -168.88
C ALA A 291 52.28 -46.79 -169.27
N LEU A 292 52.01 -45.92 -168.28
CA LEU A 292 52.51 -44.53 -168.17
C LEU A 292 51.85 -43.78 -166.98
N SER A 293 52.58 -42.83 -166.41
CA SER A 293 52.12 -41.84 -165.40
C SER A 293 51.60 -40.55 -166.11
N PRO A 294 50.99 -39.53 -165.45
CA PRO A 294 51.59 -38.76 -164.33
C PRO A 294 50.61 -38.17 -163.26
N GLU A 295 51.21 -37.40 -162.35
CA GLU A 295 50.67 -36.37 -161.43
C GLU A 295 50.19 -35.07 -162.15
N PRO A 296 49.82 -33.93 -161.50
CA PRO A 296 49.66 -33.60 -160.04
C PRO A 296 48.38 -32.79 -159.66
N GLY A 297 48.21 -32.52 -158.35
CA GLY A 297 47.52 -31.31 -157.81
C GLY A 297 46.01 -31.43 -157.47
N ALA A 298 45.43 -30.60 -156.58
CA ALA A 298 46.01 -29.59 -155.66
C ALA A 298 45.04 -29.26 -154.47
N GLU A 299 45.54 -28.45 -153.51
CA GLU A 299 44.82 -27.75 -152.41
C GLU A 299 43.76 -26.73 -152.92
N PRO A 300 42.87 -26.07 -152.11
CA PRO A 300 42.85 -25.78 -150.65
C PRO A 300 41.55 -26.28 -149.93
N ALA A 301 41.24 -26.13 -148.62
CA ALA A 301 41.45 -25.11 -147.56
C ALA A 301 40.56 -23.83 -147.69
N PRO A 302 40.24 -23.06 -146.62
CA PRO A 302 40.10 -23.37 -145.17
C PRO A 302 38.80 -22.74 -144.54
N ASP A 303 38.95 -21.86 -143.52
CA ASP A 303 38.00 -21.03 -142.73
C ASP A 303 36.97 -21.74 -141.81
N GLN A 304 36.65 -21.31 -140.57
CA GLN A 304 36.78 -20.07 -139.75
C GLN A 304 35.75 -18.93 -139.95
N ALA A 305 34.66 -18.96 -139.17
CA ALA A 305 33.98 -17.81 -138.52
C ALA A 305 32.98 -18.35 -137.45
N ALA A 306 32.70 -17.81 -136.25
CA ALA A 306 32.91 -16.52 -135.55
C ALA A 306 31.63 -15.64 -135.40
N ALA A 307 31.51 -14.95 -134.25
CA ALA A 307 30.49 -13.94 -133.86
C ALA A 307 29.02 -14.44 -133.64
N GLU A 308 28.09 -13.81 -132.89
CA GLU A 308 28.01 -12.82 -131.77
C GLU A 308 26.52 -12.84 -131.24
N GLN A 309 26.00 -12.21 -130.18
CA GLN A 309 26.36 -11.26 -129.08
C GLN A 309 25.53 -11.69 -127.80
N GLN A 310 25.68 -11.23 -126.55
CA GLN A 310 25.34 -9.93 -125.87
C GLN A 310 23.90 -9.41 -126.14
N ALA A 311 23.15 -8.78 -125.21
CA ALA A 311 23.34 -8.36 -123.79
C ALA A 311 22.03 -8.68 -122.98
N ALA A 312 21.77 -8.34 -121.71
CA ALA A 312 22.36 -7.38 -120.73
C ALA A 312 22.15 -7.91 -119.27
N GLU A 313 22.99 -7.56 -118.29
CA GLU A 313 22.73 -6.58 -117.18
C GLU A 313 21.51 -6.88 -116.28
N GLN A 314 21.50 -6.74 -114.95
CA GLN A 314 22.44 -6.33 -113.87
C GLN A 314 21.89 -7.00 -112.55
N GLN A 315 22.46 -7.01 -111.34
CA GLN A 315 23.55 -6.32 -110.63
C GLN A 315 24.10 -7.30 -109.55
N ALA A 316 25.43 -7.47 -109.39
CA ALA A 316 26.29 -6.92 -108.32
C ALA A 316 26.39 -7.70 -106.98
N GLN A 317 27.60 -8.22 -106.72
CA GLN A 317 28.15 -8.54 -105.40
C GLN A 317 29.45 -7.76 -105.25
N GLU A 318 29.68 -7.03 -104.16
CA GLU A 318 30.99 -6.90 -103.46
C GLU A 318 30.96 -5.90 -102.29
N GLN A 319 31.49 -6.32 -101.13
CA GLN A 319 32.09 -5.52 -100.05
C GLN A 319 31.18 -4.47 -99.33
N VAL A 320 31.48 -3.88 -98.16
CA VAL A 320 32.67 -3.89 -97.27
C VAL A 320 32.22 -4.17 -95.81
N ASP A 321 33.19 -4.51 -94.94
CA ASP A 321 33.12 -4.49 -93.47
C ASP A 321 32.76 -3.11 -92.84
N GLU A 322 32.58 -3.14 -91.50
CA GLU A 322 32.70 -2.02 -90.55
C GLU A 322 31.87 -0.73 -90.75
N GLN A 323 30.86 -0.51 -89.90
CA GLN A 323 30.98 0.47 -88.79
C GLN A 323 29.79 0.48 -87.81
N GLN A 324 30.13 0.55 -86.51
CA GLN A 324 29.60 1.43 -85.43
C GLN A 324 28.06 1.55 -85.26
N ASP A 325 27.50 1.12 -84.12
CA ASP A 325 27.55 1.72 -82.75
C ASP A 325 26.45 2.78 -82.55
N ASP A 326 25.97 2.86 -81.28
CA ASP A 326 24.84 3.68 -80.81
C ASP A 326 23.47 3.33 -81.47
N GLU A 327 22.30 3.50 -80.85
CA GLU A 327 21.89 4.09 -79.56
C GLU A 327 20.54 3.37 -79.23
N GLN A 328 20.24 2.76 -78.06
CA GLN A 328 19.88 3.27 -76.72
C GLN A 328 19.52 1.99 -75.91
N GLN A 329 19.82 1.74 -74.64
CA GLN A 329 19.80 2.55 -73.41
C GLN A 329 18.44 3.18 -73.06
N ASP A 330 17.55 2.45 -72.37
CA ASP A 330 16.82 3.03 -71.22
C ASP A 330 16.24 1.98 -70.23
N GLU A 331 16.84 1.86 -69.04
CA GLU A 331 16.27 1.51 -67.72
C GLU A 331 17.41 1.22 -66.71
N PRO A 332 17.20 1.31 -65.37
CA PRO A 332 16.01 1.79 -64.65
C PRO A 332 16.30 2.92 -63.62
N ALA A 333 15.38 3.87 -63.50
CA ALA A 333 15.48 4.94 -62.49
C ALA A 333 14.71 4.61 -61.18
N ARG A 334 15.40 4.06 -60.17
CA ARG A 334 14.86 3.92 -58.80
C ARG A 334 14.84 5.27 -58.06
N SER A 335 13.69 5.81 -57.65
CA SER A 335 13.58 6.75 -56.49
C SER A 335 12.14 7.21 -56.14
N ARG A 336 11.46 6.47 -55.25
CA ARG A 336 10.77 6.94 -53.99
C ARG A 336 9.57 6.07 -53.60
#